data_AF-A0A849AMS6-F1
#
_entry.id   AF-A0A849AMS6-F1
#
_cell.length_a   1.000
_cell.length_b   1.000
_cell.length_c   1.000
_cell.angle_alpha   90.00
_cell.angle_beta   90.00
_cell.angle_gamma   90.00
#
_symmetry.space_group_name_H-M   'P 1'
#
loop_
_entity.id
_entity.type
_entity.pdbx_description
1 polymer ?
#
loop_
_entity_poly.entity_id
_entity_poly.type
_entity_poly.pdbx_seq_one_letter_code
_entity_poly.pdbx_strand_id
1 'polypeptide(L)'
;MPATLSARDLVALAQRVGFTLTETGDPNAARIYVYTDPTDNVVYIGKADSLTRHSNEATWVNGGPVHTSDELVSGFVYMVQRNNATPRYYQVKPADNGDPDSVGFDAAQVTTLMEQNGWKARPGNYIEDPAAVGAGWRTADLESLLIRICVRVGVPIANASSTGLWAEGVYGKAPDLLAALLSDDIAACLQGPGPTDIAPARGAQQAALDATEDAVNATALDEPEQPR
;
A
#
# COMPACT_ATOMS: atom_id res chain seq x y z
N MET A 1 -4.37 -21.08 -8.43
CA MET A 1 -4.25 -19.67 -8.85
C MET A 1 -2.97 -19.12 -8.23
N PRO A 2 -2.24 -18.20 -8.90
CA PRO A 2 -1.15 -17.48 -8.25
C PRO A 2 -1.68 -16.75 -7.01
N ALA A 3 -0.82 -16.54 -6.01
CA ALA A 3 -1.18 -15.75 -4.84
C ALA A 3 -1.47 -14.30 -5.25
N THR A 4 -2.48 -13.68 -4.65
CA THR A 4 -2.87 -12.30 -4.92
C THR A 4 -3.00 -11.50 -3.63
N LEU A 5 -2.91 -10.18 -3.73
CA LEU A 5 -3.19 -9.23 -2.65
C LEU A 5 -4.13 -8.17 -3.21
N SER A 6 -5.23 -7.85 -2.52
CA SER A 6 -6.09 -6.76 -2.96
C SER A 6 -5.45 -5.40 -2.66
N ALA A 7 -5.76 -4.36 -3.45
CA ALA A 7 -5.26 -3.02 -3.15
C ALA A 7 -5.79 -2.49 -1.80
N ARG A 8 -7.01 -2.89 -1.40
CA ARG A 8 -7.52 -2.63 -0.04
C ARG A 8 -6.62 -3.24 1.04
N ASP A 9 -6.24 -4.51 0.89
CA ASP A 9 -5.40 -5.20 1.88
C ASP A 9 -3.98 -4.62 1.89
N LEU A 10 -3.42 -4.27 0.72
CA LEU A 10 -2.13 -3.57 0.63
C LEU A 10 -2.12 -2.25 1.43
N VAL A 11 -3.17 -1.43 1.28
CA VAL A 11 -3.32 -0.18 2.02
C VAL A 11 -3.45 -0.43 3.52
N ALA A 12 -4.24 -1.43 3.91
CA ALA A 12 -4.40 -1.80 5.32
C ALA A 12 -3.05 -2.26 5.93
N LEU A 13 -2.26 -3.06 5.21
CA LEU A 13 -0.93 -3.49 5.64
C LEU A 13 0.04 -2.30 5.77
N ALA A 14 0.03 -1.36 4.83
CA ALA A 14 0.83 -0.14 4.92
C ALA A 14 0.48 0.70 6.17
N GLN A 15 -0.81 0.79 6.51
CA GLN A 15 -1.28 1.49 7.70
C GLN A 15 -0.82 0.85 9.00
N ARG A 16 -0.72 -0.47 9.04
CA ARG A 16 -0.21 -1.20 10.23
C ARG A 16 1.26 -0.93 10.53
N VAL A 17 2.03 -0.46 9.55
CA VAL A 17 3.41 0.02 9.73
C VAL A 17 3.53 1.53 9.64
N GLY A 18 2.44 2.25 9.89
CA GLY A 18 2.49 3.69 10.14
C GLY A 18 2.29 4.59 8.91
N PHE A 19 1.92 4.07 7.74
CA PHE A 19 1.65 4.90 6.56
C PHE A 19 0.15 5.08 6.31
N THR A 20 -0.29 6.32 6.10
CA THR A 20 -1.67 6.60 5.72
C THR A 20 -1.76 6.87 4.22
N LEU A 21 -2.45 6.00 3.50
CA LEU A 21 -2.78 6.14 2.09
C LEU A 21 -4.28 6.37 1.96
N THR A 22 -4.67 7.43 1.25
CA THR A 22 -6.07 7.76 0.98
C THR A 22 -6.28 7.71 -0.52
N GLU A 23 -7.22 6.89 -0.99
CA GLU A 23 -7.56 6.85 -2.40
C GLU A 23 -8.10 8.21 -2.87
N THR A 24 -7.68 8.62 -4.07
CA THR A 24 -8.12 9.83 -4.74
C THR A 24 -8.59 9.51 -6.14
N GLY A 25 -9.63 10.19 -6.61
CA GLY A 25 -10.04 10.15 -8.02
C GLY A 25 -9.18 11.04 -8.93
N ASP A 26 -8.32 11.89 -8.35
CA ASP A 26 -7.47 12.83 -9.08
C ASP A 26 -6.04 12.30 -9.21
N PRO A 27 -5.60 11.89 -10.42
CA PRO A 27 -4.22 11.45 -10.67
C PRO A 27 -3.18 12.52 -10.34
N ASN A 28 -3.52 13.80 -10.45
CA ASN A 28 -2.59 14.91 -10.23
C ASN A 28 -2.29 15.14 -8.75
N ALA A 29 -3.17 14.70 -7.87
CA ALA A 29 -2.99 14.77 -6.43
C ALA A 29 -2.32 13.52 -5.84
N ALA A 30 -2.13 12.47 -6.66
CA ALA A 30 -1.59 11.21 -6.21
C ALA A 30 -0.08 11.27 -5.97
N ARG A 31 0.41 10.48 -5.01
CA ARG A 31 1.84 10.19 -4.84
C ARG A 31 2.21 8.76 -5.19
N ILE A 32 1.25 7.85 -5.04
CA ILE A 32 1.36 6.44 -5.41
C ILE A 32 0.18 6.09 -6.32
N TYR A 33 0.40 5.23 -7.30
CA TYR A 33 -0.68 4.53 -7.99
C TYR A 33 -0.44 3.03 -7.99
N VAL A 34 -1.54 2.30 -8.05
CA VAL A 34 -1.56 0.84 -8.04
C VAL A 34 -2.44 0.39 -9.20
N TYR A 35 -1.90 -0.36 -10.15
CA TYR A 35 -2.75 -1.03 -11.13
C TYR A 35 -3.36 -2.27 -10.50
N THR A 36 -4.68 -2.40 -10.60
CA THR A 36 -5.43 -3.54 -10.11
C THR A 36 -6.22 -4.21 -11.21
N ASP A 37 -6.33 -5.54 -11.17
CA ASP A 37 -7.25 -6.28 -12.04
C ASP A 37 -8.73 -6.00 -11.67
N PRO A 38 -9.72 -6.50 -12.45
CA PRO A 38 -11.14 -6.30 -12.15
C PRO A 38 -11.64 -6.89 -10.82
N THR A 39 -10.82 -7.71 -10.15
CA THR A 39 -11.09 -8.30 -8.84
C THR A 39 -10.33 -7.61 -7.70
N ASP A 40 -9.78 -6.43 -7.97
CA ASP A 40 -8.99 -5.59 -7.06
C ASP A 40 -7.59 -6.14 -6.71
N ASN A 41 -7.09 -7.17 -7.40
CA ASN A 41 -5.75 -7.69 -7.11
C ASN A 41 -4.68 -6.76 -7.66
N VAL A 42 -3.65 -6.50 -6.87
CA VAL A 42 -2.49 -5.69 -7.24
C VAL A 42 -1.70 -6.38 -8.35
N VAL A 43 -1.45 -5.62 -9.42
CA VAL A 43 -0.67 -6.04 -10.60
C VAL A 43 0.64 -5.26 -10.69
N TYR A 44 0.61 -3.96 -10.38
CA TYR A 44 1.76 -3.06 -10.42
C TYR A 44 1.63 -1.96 -9.37
N ILE A 45 2.75 -1.48 -8.86
CA ILE A 45 2.81 -0.29 -8.00
C ILE A 45 3.83 0.67 -8.61
N GLY A 46 3.48 1.96 -8.65
CA GLY A 46 4.37 3.01 -9.11
C GLY A 46 4.17 4.33 -8.39
N LYS A 47 5.09 5.26 -8.61
CA LYS A 47 5.06 6.62 -8.04
C LYS A 47 4.49 7.62 -9.00
N ALA A 48 3.60 8.46 -8.49
CA ALA A 48 3.05 9.63 -9.18
C ALA A 48 3.83 10.92 -8.90
N ASP A 49 5.06 10.83 -8.37
CA ASP A 49 5.94 11.97 -8.08
C ASP A 49 6.34 12.78 -9.32
N SER A 50 6.17 12.22 -10.52
CA SER A 50 6.26 12.94 -11.78
C SER A 50 5.00 12.74 -12.62
N LEU A 51 4.27 13.83 -12.85
CA LEU A 51 3.13 13.89 -13.77
C LEU A 51 3.45 13.28 -15.14
N THR A 52 4.66 13.57 -15.63
CA THR A 52 5.19 13.04 -16.88
C THR A 52 5.29 11.52 -16.87
N ARG A 53 5.74 10.92 -15.75
CA ARG A 53 5.94 9.47 -15.67
C ARG A 53 4.62 8.71 -15.70
N HIS A 54 3.63 9.08 -14.87
CA HIS A 54 2.35 8.36 -14.88
C HIS A 54 1.57 8.62 -16.18
N SER A 55 1.70 9.82 -16.78
CA SER A 55 1.07 10.13 -18.07
C SER A 55 1.70 9.33 -19.21
N ASN A 56 3.03 9.17 -19.20
CA ASN A 56 3.73 8.31 -20.15
C ASN A 56 3.32 6.85 -20.00
N GLU A 57 3.27 6.32 -18.77
CA GLU A 57 2.83 4.94 -18.50
C GLU A 57 1.39 4.70 -18.94
N ALA A 58 0.46 5.63 -18.66
CA ALA A 58 -0.90 5.56 -19.15
C ALA A 58 -0.97 5.62 -20.69
N THR A 59 -0.13 6.45 -21.32
CA THR A 59 -0.04 6.54 -22.79
C THR A 59 0.47 5.24 -23.39
N TRP A 60 1.49 4.62 -22.80
CA TRP A 60 2.02 3.32 -23.26
C TRP A 60 1.00 2.19 -23.12
N VAL A 61 0.22 2.17 -22.04
CA VAL A 61 -0.85 1.18 -21.85
C VAL A 61 -1.97 1.35 -22.87
N ASN A 62 -2.34 2.59 -23.20
CA ASN A 62 -3.46 2.90 -24.10
C ASN A 62 -3.07 2.96 -25.59
N GLY A 63 -1.77 3.04 -25.90
CA GLY A 63 -1.25 3.24 -27.26
C GLY A 63 -1.37 2.05 -28.21
N GLY A 64 -1.87 0.90 -27.76
CA GLY A 64 -2.06 -0.30 -28.58
C GLY A 64 -0.94 -1.33 -28.44
N PRO A 65 -1.02 -2.46 -29.18
CA PRO A 65 -0.09 -3.58 -29.03
C PRO A 65 1.32 -3.20 -29.49
N VAL A 66 2.29 -3.42 -28.60
CA VAL A 66 3.72 -3.10 -28.72
C VAL A 66 4.46 -4.05 -29.69
N HIS A 67 3.83 -4.38 -30.82
CA HIS A 67 4.29 -5.38 -31.79
C HIS A 67 4.57 -4.77 -33.17
N THR A 68 4.78 -3.46 -33.26
CA THR A 68 5.42 -2.86 -34.44
C THR A 68 6.93 -2.94 -34.22
N SER A 69 7.66 -3.31 -35.27
CA SER A 69 9.06 -3.78 -35.21
C SER A 69 10.10 -2.79 -34.67
N ASP A 70 9.69 -1.57 -34.32
CA ASP A 70 10.56 -0.46 -33.93
C ASP A 70 10.18 0.18 -32.57
N GLU A 71 9.22 -0.39 -31.83
CA GLU A 71 8.67 0.22 -30.60
C GLU A 71 9.00 -0.55 -29.30
N LEU A 72 9.04 0.22 -28.20
CA LEU A 72 9.54 -0.13 -26.88
C LEU A 72 8.81 -1.33 -26.24
N VAL A 73 9.34 -2.54 -26.37
CA VAL A 73 8.80 -3.76 -25.70
C VAL A 73 8.93 -3.65 -24.17
N SER A 74 7.85 -3.21 -23.52
CA SER A 74 7.80 -3.06 -22.05
C SER A 74 6.92 -4.12 -21.40
N GLY A 75 7.50 -4.92 -20.51
CA GLY A 75 6.76 -5.94 -19.75
C GLY A 75 5.62 -5.37 -18.91
N PHE A 76 5.74 -4.11 -18.46
CA PHE A 76 4.69 -3.39 -17.75
C PHE A 76 3.40 -3.28 -18.59
N VAL A 77 3.52 -2.85 -19.86
CA VAL A 77 2.36 -2.65 -20.75
C VAL A 77 1.63 -3.96 -20.98
N TYR A 78 2.36 -5.03 -21.31
CA TYR A 78 1.77 -6.36 -21.50
C TYR A 78 1.04 -6.85 -20.26
N MET A 79 1.65 -6.66 -19.09
CA MET A 79 1.05 -7.10 -17.84
C MET A 79 -0.24 -6.35 -17.53
N VAL A 80 -0.25 -5.02 -17.64
CA VAL A 80 -1.47 -4.22 -17.40
C VAL A 80 -2.58 -4.62 -18.36
N GLN A 81 -2.29 -4.69 -19.67
CA GLN A 81 -3.26 -5.07 -20.68
C GLN A 81 -3.77 -6.50 -20.49
N ARG A 82 -2.89 -7.46 -20.19
CA ARG A 82 -3.25 -8.88 -20.06
C ARG A 82 -4.12 -9.15 -18.84
N ASN A 83 -3.98 -8.36 -17.78
CA ASN A 83 -4.79 -8.47 -16.57
C ASN A 83 -6.02 -7.54 -16.59
N ASN A 84 -6.28 -6.81 -17.68
CA ASN A 84 -7.30 -5.75 -17.76
C ASN A 84 -7.19 -4.77 -16.58
N ALA A 85 -5.96 -4.43 -16.20
CA ALA A 85 -5.72 -3.70 -14.98
C ALA A 85 -5.94 -2.20 -15.16
N THR A 86 -6.52 -1.56 -14.16
CA THR A 86 -6.80 -0.12 -14.13
C THR A 86 -6.07 0.54 -12.97
N PRO A 87 -5.59 1.79 -13.11
CA PRO A 87 -4.90 2.47 -12.03
C PRO A 87 -5.87 2.94 -10.95
N ARG A 88 -5.51 2.71 -9.69
CA ARG A 88 -6.05 3.36 -8.50
C ARG A 88 -5.01 4.33 -7.97
N TYR A 89 -5.43 5.51 -7.56
CA TYR A 89 -4.53 6.59 -7.18
C TYR A 89 -4.61 6.88 -5.70
N TYR A 90 -3.47 7.10 -5.04
CA TYR A 90 -3.41 7.31 -3.60
C TYR A 90 -2.63 8.58 -3.26
N GLN A 91 -3.27 9.43 -2.47
CA GLN A 91 -2.60 10.44 -1.66
C GLN A 91 -1.88 9.75 -0.50
N VAL A 92 -0.78 10.35 -0.08
CA VAL A 92 -0.02 9.91 1.10
C VAL A 92 0.02 11.09 2.06
N LYS A 93 -0.27 10.84 3.34
CA LYS A 93 -0.16 11.89 4.37
C LYS A 93 1.26 12.49 4.30
N PRO A 94 1.43 13.82 4.20
CA PRO A 94 2.76 14.43 4.24
C PRO A 94 3.39 14.33 5.63
N ALA A 95 4.71 14.43 5.72
CA ALA A 95 5.37 14.51 7.02
C ALA A 95 5.16 15.89 7.67
N ASP A 96 5.12 15.93 9.00
CA ASP A 96 4.93 17.16 9.78
C ASP A 96 6.23 18.00 9.89
N ASN A 97 7.19 17.79 8.99
CA ASN A 97 8.52 18.43 8.99
C ASN A 97 8.64 19.61 8.00
N GLY A 98 7.57 19.93 7.28
CA GLY A 98 7.54 21.02 6.30
C GLY A 98 8.21 20.71 4.95
N ASP A 99 8.76 19.51 4.77
CA ASP A 99 9.33 19.06 3.50
C ASP A 99 8.22 18.46 2.61
N PRO A 100 7.89 19.09 1.47
CA PRO A 100 6.79 18.65 0.62
C PRO A 100 7.03 17.26 0.04
N ASP A 101 8.27 16.81 -0.10
CA ASP A 101 8.60 15.50 -0.68
C ASP A 101 8.72 14.39 0.38
N SER A 102 8.59 14.74 1.66
CA SER A 102 8.58 13.78 2.77
C SER A 102 7.18 13.17 2.96
N VAL A 103 7.13 11.88 3.29
CA VAL A 103 5.89 11.16 3.62
C VAL A 103 5.78 10.95 5.12
N GLY A 104 4.57 11.13 5.65
CA GLY A 104 4.25 10.98 7.05
C GLY A 104 4.32 9.51 7.47
N PHE A 105 4.95 9.27 8.62
CA PHE A 105 5.20 7.95 9.16
C PHE A 105 4.94 7.96 10.67
N ASP A 106 4.09 7.06 11.13
CA ASP A 106 3.79 6.85 12.54
C ASP A 106 4.64 5.71 13.11
N ALA A 107 5.78 6.07 13.72
CA ALA A 107 6.70 5.12 14.34
C ALA A 107 6.06 4.34 15.51
N ALA A 108 5.00 4.87 16.15
CA ALA A 108 4.35 4.18 17.26
C ALA A 108 3.64 2.90 16.82
N GLN A 109 3.13 2.86 15.59
CA GLN A 109 2.56 1.64 14.99
C GLN A 109 3.61 0.54 14.86
N VAL A 110 4.82 0.90 14.42
CA VAL A 110 5.93 -0.05 14.28
C VAL A 110 6.38 -0.57 15.62
N THR A 111 6.54 0.29 16.63
CA THR A 111 6.86 -0.14 18.00
C THR A 111 5.83 -1.13 18.53
N THR A 112 4.53 -0.82 18.37
CA THR A 112 3.43 -1.70 18.79
C THR A 112 3.52 -3.06 18.09
N LEU A 113 3.75 -3.06 16.78
CA LEU A 113 3.83 -4.29 15.98
C LEU A 113 5.05 -5.14 16.37
N MET A 114 6.19 -4.50 16.66
CA MET A 114 7.39 -5.19 17.15
C MET A 114 7.13 -5.88 18.49
N GLU A 115 6.49 -5.18 19.43
CA GLU A 115 6.14 -5.73 20.74
C GLU A 115 5.22 -6.94 20.62
N GLN A 116 4.16 -6.84 19.79
CA GLN A 116 3.20 -7.91 19.53
C GLN A 116 3.87 -9.17 18.97
N ASN A 117 4.84 -9.00 18.08
CA ASN A 117 5.54 -10.12 17.42
C ASN A 117 6.80 -10.57 18.17
N GLY A 118 7.08 -10.00 19.35
CA GLY A 118 8.27 -10.33 20.14
C GLY A 118 9.59 -9.94 19.46
N TRP A 119 9.54 -9.02 18.49
CA TRP A 119 10.72 -8.47 17.85
C TRP A 119 11.48 -7.61 18.85
N LYS A 120 12.71 -8.03 19.14
CA LYS A 120 13.61 -7.27 20.00
C LYS A 120 14.60 -6.52 19.14
N ALA A 121 14.71 -5.21 19.36
CA ALA A 121 15.86 -4.45 18.92
C ALA A 121 17.13 -5.16 19.43
N ARG A 122 18.03 -5.52 18.52
CA ARG A 122 19.34 -6.10 18.86
C ARG A 122 20.41 -5.15 18.34
N PRO A 123 21.51 -4.95 19.07
CA PRO A 123 22.67 -4.25 18.54
C PRO A 123 23.16 -4.91 17.25
N GLY A 124 23.27 -4.14 16.17
CA GLY A 124 23.58 -4.57 14.80
C GLY A 124 22.36 -4.86 13.91
N ASN A 125 21.12 -4.78 14.41
CA ASN A 125 19.92 -4.93 13.60
C ASN A 125 19.32 -3.55 13.26
N TYR A 126 18.93 -3.36 12.00
CA TYR A 126 18.52 -2.06 11.47
C TYR A 126 17.20 -1.48 12.03
N ILE A 127 16.43 -2.22 12.85
CA ILE A 127 15.27 -1.68 13.60
C ILE A 127 15.66 -1.48 15.09
N GLU A 128 16.83 -0.89 15.34
CA GLU A 128 17.23 -0.51 16.69
C GLU A 128 16.37 0.60 17.27
N ASP A 129 15.87 1.48 16.40
CA ASP A 129 15.04 2.62 16.77
C ASP A 129 13.97 2.85 15.68
N PRO A 130 12.70 2.48 15.93
CA PRO A 130 11.59 2.77 15.02
C PRO A 130 11.44 4.25 14.66
N ALA A 131 11.84 5.17 15.55
CA ALA A 131 11.83 6.60 15.25
C ALA A 131 12.95 6.97 14.26
N ALA A 132 14.11 6.33 14.34
CA ALA A 132 15.19 6.48 13.36
C ALA A 132 14.85 5.82 12.02
N VAL A 133 14.08 4.72 12.02
CA VAL A 133 13.52 4.11 10.80
C VAL A 133 12.63 5.10 10.06
N GLY A 134 11.95 6.00 10.79
CA GLY A 134 11.00 6.98 10.27
C GLY A 134 11.56 8.32 9.77
N ALA A 135 12.84 8.60 9.97
CA ALA A 135 13.41 9.90 9.61
C ALA A 135 13.60 10.03 8.09
N GLY A 136 12.82 10.90 7.45
CA GLY A 136 13.06 11.36 6.08
C GLY A 136 12.55 10.42 4.97
N TRP A 137 11.51 9.63 5.23
CA TRP A 137 10.88 8.82 4.19
C TRP A 137 10.44 9.66 2.99
N ARG A 138 10.73 9.14 1.79
CA ARG A 138 10.27 9.68 0.51
C ARG A 138 9.22 8.75 -0.10
N THR A 139 8.52 9.27 -1.11
CA THR A 139 7.62 8.47 -1.96
C THR A 139 8.33 7.25 -2.56
N ALA A 140 9.63 7.37 -2.87
CA ALA A 140 10.50 6.27 -3.31
C ALA A 140 10.60 5.12 -2.30
N ASP A 141 10.75 5.46 -1.03
CA ASP A 141 10.87 4.46 0.03
C ASP A 141 9.52 3.78 0.25
N LEU A 142 8.41 4.54 0.21
CA LEU A 142 7.06 3.98 0.32
C LEU A 142 6.71 3.05 -0.84
N GLU A 143 7.00 3.42 -2.10
CA GLU A 143 6.84 2.51 -3.25
C GLU A 143 7.59 1.20 -3.01
N SER A 144 8.86 1.31 -2.58
CA SER A 144 9.70 0.15 -2.26
C SER A 144 9.07 -0.74 -1.17
N LEU A 145 8.53 -0.14 -0.10
CA LEU A 145 7.85 -0.87 0.97
C LEU A 145 6.62 -1.62 0.44
N LEU A 146 5.74 -0.97 -0.31
CA LEU A 146 4.51 -1.59 -0.82
C LEU A 146 4.80 -2.77 -1.75
N ILE A 147 5.81 -2.63 -2.61
CA ILE A 147 6.30 -3.72 -3.45
C ILE A 147 6.84 -4.87 -2.57
N ARG A 148 7.61 -4.55 -1.53
CA ARG A 148 8.18 -5.55 -0.61
C ARG A 148 7.12 -6.29 0.19
N ILE A 149 6.04 -5.62 0.61
CA ILE A 149 4.89 -6.27 1.24
C ILE A 149 4.36 -7.38 0.31
N CYS A 150 4.09 -7.06 -0.97
CA CYS A 150 3.61 -8.03 -1.95
C CYS A 150 4.56 -9.24 -2.08
N VAL A 151 5.85 -8.99 -2.22
CA VAL A 151 6.87 -10.06 -2.34
C VAL A 151 6.91 -10.95 -1.09
N ARG A 152 6.87 -10.35 0.10
CA ARG A 152 6.96 -11.09 1.37
C ARG A 152 5.73 -11.94 1.66
N VAL A 153 4.55 -11.51 1.22
CA VAL A 153 3.33 -12.33 1.28
C VAL A 153 3.21 -13.32 0.11
N GLY A 154 4.26 -13.45 -0.71
CA GLY A 154 4.32 -14.42 -1.81
C GLY A 154 3.54 -14.04 -3.06
N VAL A 155 3.15 -12.77 -3.20
CA VAL A 155 2.38 -12.26 -4.34
C VAL A 155 3.33 -11.80 -5.44
N PRO A 156 3.28 -12.42 -6.64
CA PRO A 156 4.03 -11.96 -7.79
C PRO A 156 3.54 -10.57 -8.19
N ILE A 157 4.45 -9.61 -8.26
CA ILE A 157 4.16 -8.24 -8.71
C ILE A 157 5.25 -7.82 -9.68
N ALA A 158 4.89 -7.07 -10.74
CA ALA A 158 5.91 -6.40 -11.53
C ALA A 158 6.23 -5.01 -10.97
N ASN A 159 7.40 -4.54 -11.32
CA ASN A 159 7.95 -3.28 -10.87
C ASN A 159 8.72 -2.61 -12.01
N ALA A 160 8.99 -1.31 -11.87
CA ALA A 160 9.91 -0.64 -12.80
C ALA A 160 11.34 -1.21 -12.65
N SER A 161 12.06 -1.36 -13.76
CA SER A 161 13.38 -2.01 -13.86
C SER A 161 14.48 -1.44 -12.94
N SER A 162 14.26 -0.26 -12.35
CA SER A 162 15.19 0.41 -11.42
C SER A 162 14.77 0.36 -9.94
N THR A 163 13.60 -0.21 -9.60
CA THR A 163 13.08 -0.22 -8.20
C THR A 163 13.69 -1.34 -7.33
N GLY A 164 14.75 -2.01 -7.80
CA GLY A 164 15.65 -2.75 -6.92
C GLY A 164 15.01 -3.92 -6.16
N LEU A 165 13.95 -4.54 -6.72
CA LEU A 165 13.29 -5.73 -6.15
C LEU A 165 14.28 -6.82 -5.69
N TRP A 166 15.48 -6.88 -6.28
CA TRP A 166 16.52 -7.82 -5.90
C TRP A 166 17.91 -7.18 -5.86
N ALA A 167 17.98 -5.84 -5.85
CA ALA A 167 19.26 -5.14 -5.93
C ALA A 167 20.03 -5.24 -4.60
N GLU A 168 21.36 -5.36 -4.73
CA GLU A 168 22.28 -5.24 -3.59
C GLU A 168 22.06 -3.90 -2.88
N GLY A 169 21.95 -3.95 -1.55
CA GLY A 169 21.70 -2.77 -0.73
C GLY A 169 20.23 -2.43 -0.50
N VAL A 170 19.27 -3.30 -0.84
CA VAL A 170 17.87 -3.17 -0.39
C VAL A 170 17.59 -3.98 0.88
N TYR A 171 18.30 -5.10 1.07
CA TYR A 171 18.20 -5.90 2.29
C TYR A 171 18.66 -5.12 3.52
N GLY A 172 17.86 -5.18 4.58
CA GLY A 172 18.16 -4.49 5.83
C GLY A 172 17.91 -2.97 5.80
N LYS A 173 17.32 -2.42 4.73
CA LYS A 173 16.80 -1.04 4.75
C LYS A 173 15.41 -1.00 5.35
N ALA A 174 15.02 0.18 5.83
CA ALA A 174 13.71 0.43 6.45
C ALA A 174 12.51 -0.19 5.68
N PRO A 175 12.37 -0.04 4.35
CA PRO A 175 11.29 -0.70 3.61
C PRO A 175 11.27 -2.24 3.69
N ASP A 176 12.43 -2.89 3.61
CA ASP A 176 12.53 -4.36 3.66
C ASP A 176 12.24 -4.90 5.07
N LEU A 177 12.72 -4.18 6.09
CA LEU A 177 12.53 -4.51 7.49
C LEU A 177 11.06 -4.43 7.92
N LEU A 178 10.38 -3.34 7.55
CA LEU A 178 8.96 -3.17 7.86
C LEU A 178 8.10 -4.22 7.13
N ALA A 179 8.45 -4.55 5.88
CA ALA A 179 7.80 -5.65 5.16
C ALA A 179 8.04 -7.02 5.81
N ALA A 180 9.24 -7.27 6.34
CA ALA A 180 9.54 -8.50 7.08
C ALA A 180 8.75 -8.59 8.39
N LEU A 181 8.68 -7.50 9.16
CA LEU A 181 7.88 -7.42 10.38
C LEU A 181 6.39 -7.69 10.10
N LEU A 182 5.84 -7.13 9.02
CA LEU A 182 4.46 -7.42 8.59
C LEU A 182 4.25 -8.88 8.17
N SER A 183 5.24 -9.48 7.52
CA SER A 183 5.15 -10.88 7.10
C SER A 183 5.05 -11.83 8.29
N ASP A 184 5.83 -11.58 9.34
CA ASP A 184 5.78 -12.37 10.57
C ASP A 184 4.44 -12.21 11.28
N ASP A 185 3.91 -10.98 11.30
CA ASP A 185 2.59 -10.70 11.85
C ASP A 185 1.46 -11.44 11.11
N ILE A 186 1.47 -11.40 9.78
CA ILE A 186 0.51 -12.15 8.96
C ILE A 186 0.66 -13.65 9.22
N ALA A 187 1.88 -14.17 9.30
CA ALA A 187 2.14 -15.57 9.60
C ALA A 187 1.63 -15.96 10.99
N ALA A 188 1.80 -15.10 12.00
CA ALA A 188 1.29 -15.30 13.35
C ALA A 188 -0.25 -15.35 13.38
N CYS A 189 -0.93 -14.50 12.60
CA CYS A 189 -2.39 -14.57 12.42
C CYS A 189 -2.83 -15.88 11.75
N LEU A 190 -2.05 -16.42 10.82
CA LEU A 190 -2.36 -17.66 10.11
C LEU A 190 -2.05 -18.94 10.92
N GLN A 191 -1.19 -18.85 11.95
CA GLN A 191 -0.80 -19.97 12.83
C GLN A 191 -1.63 -20.05 14.14
N GLY A 192 -2.63 -19.19 14.33
CA GLY A 192 -3.76 -19.43 15.25
C GLY A 192 -4.59 -20.66 14.84
N PRO A 193 -5.71 -21.00 15.50
CA PRO A 193 -6.51 -22.19 15.15
C PRO A 193 -7.08 -22.11 13.73
N GLY A 194 -6.26 -22.50 12.74
CA GLY A 194 -6.54 -22.66 11.31
C GLY A 194 -6.98 -21.39 10.57
N PRO A 195 -6.67 -21.25 9.27
CA PRO A 195 -7.26 -20.22 8.44
C PRO A 195 -8.71 -20.65 8.13
N THR A 196 -9.60 -20.43 9.09
CA THR A 196 -11.02 -20.31 8.82
C THR A 196 -11.33 -18.83 8.96
N ASP A 197 -11.40 -18.19 7.80
CA ASP A 197 -11.97 -16.87 7.57
C ASP A 197 -11.18 -15.64 8.08
N ILE A 198 -10.72 -14.82 7.12
CA ILE A 198 -10.57 -13.36 7.27
C ILE A 198 -11.97 -12.67 7.21
N ALA A 199 -13.05 -13.46 7.07
CA ALA A 199 -14.44 -12.98 7.08
C ALA A 199 -14.99 -12.46 8.44
N PRO A 200 -14.56 -12.90 9.65
CA PRO A 200 -15.09 -12.36 10.90
C PRO A 200 -14.54 -10.95 11.17
N ALA A 201 -13.33 -10.64 10.69
CA ALA A 201 -12.79 -9.28 10.71
C ALA A 201 -13.59 -8.36 9.76
N ARG A 202 -14.02 -8.87 8.59
CA ARG A 202 -14.98 -8.16 7.71
C ARG A 202 -16.34 -7.95 8.37
N GLY A 203 -16.86 -8.95 9.10
CA GLY A 203 -18.14 -8.84 9.81
C GLY A 203 -18.11 -7.83 10.96
N ALA A 204 -17.04 -7.83 11.76
CA ALA A 204 -16.88 -6.88 12.87
C ALA A 204 -16.65 -5.44 12.37
N GLN A 205 -15.91 -5.27 11.27
CA GLN A 205 -15.63 -3.95 10.71
C GLN A 205 -16.81 -3.39 9.89
N GLN A 206 -17.58 -4.25 9.21
CA GLN A 206 -18.83 -3.85 8.55
C GLN A 206 -19.91 -3.52 9.59
N ALA A 207 -20.08 -4.33 10.64
CA ALA A 207 -21.01 -4.02 11.73
C ALA A 207 -20.65 -2.72 12.46
N ALA A 208 -19.36 -2.38 12.58
CA ALA A 208 -18.92 -1.11 13.14
C ALA A 208 -19.22 0.09 12.21
N LEU A 209 -19.11 -0.09 10.89
CA LEU A 209 -19.48 0.93 9.90
C LEU A 209 -20.99 1.14 9.83
N ASP A 210 -21.77 0.05 9.79
CA ASP A 210 -23.24 0.09 9.74
C ASP A 210 -23.81 0.72 11.03
N ALA A 211 -23.25 0.40 12.21
CA ALA A 211 -23.65 1.03 13.47
C ALA A 211 -23.30 2.53 13.55
N THR A 212 -22.29 2.98 12.79
CA THR A 212 -21.92 4.40 12.71
C THR A 212 -22.88 5.15 11.77
N GLU A 213 -23.31 4.53 10.66
CA GLU A 213 -24.33 5.11 9.77
C GLU A 213 -25.71 5.20 10.45
N ASP A 214 -26.13 4.19 11.21
CA ASP A 214 -27.38 4.22 11.96
C ASP A 214 -27.38 5.29 13.07
N ALA A 215 -26.24 5.50 13.74
CA ALA A 215 -26.09 6.56 14.74
C ALA A 215 -26.17 7.98 14.13
N VAL A 216 -25.62 8.17 12.94
CA VAL A 216 -25.66 9.44 12.19
C VAL A 216 -27.07 9.73 11.65
N ASN A 217 -27.79 8.70 11.18
CA ASN A 217 -29.17 8.86 10.72
C ASN A 217 -30.16 9.05 11.89
N ALA A 218 -29.92 8.43 13.04
CA ALA A 218 -30.73 8.65 14.24
C ALA A 218 -30.58 10.07 14.82
N THR A 219 -29.42 10.73 14.64
CA THR A 219 -29.23 12.14 15.04
C THR A 219 -29.77 13.13 14.02
N ALA A 220 -29.98 12.72 12.77
CA ALA A 220 -30.54 13.58 11.71
C ALA A 220 -32.09 13.68 11.74
N LEU A 221 -32.77 12.85 12.53
CA LEU A 221 -34.24 12.84 12.63
C LEU A 221 -34.79 13.57 13.87
N ASP A 222 -33.91 14.13 14.71
CA ASP A 222 -34.28 14.82 15.96
C ASP A 222 -33.99 16.34 15.89
N GLU A 223 -34.19 16.94 14.71
CA GLU A 223 -34.23 18.41 14.62
C GLU A 223 -35.57 18.92 15.20
N PRO A 224 -35.54 19.82 16.20
CA PRO A 224 -36.77 20.35 16.80
C PRO A 224 -37.49 21.28 15.81
N GLU A 225 -38.77 20.99 15.54
CA GLU A 225 -39.68 21.89 14.84
C GLU A 225 -39.61 23.30 15.43
N GLN A 226 -39.14 24.27 14.63
CA GLN A 226 -39.16 25.67 15.03
C GLN A 226 -40.62 26.19 15.05
N PRO A 227 -41.05 26.83 16.14
CA PRO A 227 -42.40 27.38 16.22
C PRO A 227 -42.53 28.59 15.29
N ARG A 228 -43.66 28.67 14.59
CA ARG A 228 -44.06 29.78 13.71
C ARG A 228 -44.38 31.06 14.47
#